data_AF-A0A2A8Q068-F1
#
_entry.id   AF-A0A2A8Q068-F1
#
_cell.length_a   1.000
_cell.length_b   1.000
_cell.length_c   1.000
_cell.angle_alpha   90.00
_cell.angle_beta   90.00
_cell.angle_gamma   90.00
#
_symmetry.space_group_name_H-M   'P 1'
#
loop_
_entity.id
_entity.type
_entity.pdbx_description
1 polymer ?
#
loop_
_entity_poly.entity_id
_entity_poly.type
_entity_poly.pdbx_seq_one_letter_code
_entity_poly.pdbx_strand_id
1 'polypeptide(L)' 'TKVEGTKTWNDDNAKDRPTMIKVDLLQNGKVVDTKEVTAASEWKYTFGKLQAYDANGVAYKYEVKEQPVAGYE' A
#
# COMPACT_ATOMS: atom_id res chain seq x y z
N THR A 1 1.25 13.83 -7.89
CA THR A 1 0.44 12.61 -7.98
C THR A 1 0.19 12.03 -6.61
N LYS A 2 -0.88 11.24 -6.43
CA LYS A 2 -1.11 10.44 -5.23
C LYS A 2 -1.57 9.03 -5.60
N VAL A 3 -1.31 8.07 -4.73
CA VAL A 3 -1.82 6.70 -4.81
C VAL A 3 -2.50 6.39 -3.48
N GLU A 4 -3.75 5.95 -3.51
CA GLU A 4 -4.54 5.65 -2.31
C GLU A 4 -5.35 4.39 -2.50
N GLY A 5 -5.67 3.73 -1.40
CA GLY A 5 -6.43 2.50 -1.41
C GLY A 5 -6.90 2.10 -0.01
N THR A 6 -7.68 1.02 0.02
CA THR A 6 -8.26 0.45 1.23
C THR A 6 -8.02 -1.05 1.22
N LYS A 7 -7.55 -1.61 2.35
CA LYS A 7 -7.52 -3.06 2.55
C LYS A 7 -8.93 -3.53 2.91
N THR A 8 -9.43 -4.47 2.12
CA THR A 8 -10.65 -5.21 2.44
C THR A 8 -10.28 -6.61 2.88
N TRP A 9 -10.92 -7.08 3.94
CA TRP A 9 -10.77 -8.43 4.45
C TRP A 9 -11.93 -9.28 3.93
N ASN A 10 -11.62 -10.33 3.18
CA ASN A 10 -12.62 -11.33 2.75
C ASN A 10 -12.63 -12.48 3.75
N ASP A 11 -13.08 -12.19 4.98
CA ASP A 11 -13.21 -13.14 6.07
C ASP A 11 -14.49 -12.89 6.86
N ASP A 12 -14.94 -13.92 7.59
CA ASP A 12 -16.06 -13.84 8.53
C ASP A 12 -15.59 -13.59 9.98
N ASN A 13 -14.29 -13.40 10.21
CA ASN A 13 -13.72 -13.29 11.55
C ASN A 13 -12.76 -12.10 11.72
N ALA A 14 -13.26 -11.03 12.34
CA ALA A 14 -12.44 -9.88 12.69
C ALA A 14 -11.43 -10.12 13.83
N LYS A 15 -11.58 -11.19 14.64
CA LYS A 15 -10.72 -11.43 15.81
C LYS A 15 -9.33 -11.94 15.45
N ASP A 16 -9.21 -12.67 14.33
CA ASP A 16 -7.95 -13.28 13.90
C ASP A 16 -7.16 -12.37 12.95
N ARG A 17 -7.73 -11.21 12.58
CA ARG A 17 -7.05 -10.23 11.73
C ARG A 17 -5.78 -9.74 12.43
N PRO A 18 -4.69 -9.54 11.69
CA PRO A 18 -3.51 -8.90 12.26
C PRO A 18 -3.85 -7.48 12.70
N THR A 19 -3.06 -6.95 13.64
CA THR A 19 -3.22 -5.56 14.09
C THR A 19 -2.74 -4.55 13.04
N MET A 20 -1.93 -5.00 12.09
CA MET A 20 -1.28 -4.19 11.06
C MET A 20 -0.95 -5.02 9.82
N ILE A 21 -1.02 -4.38 8.66
CA ILE A 21 -0.39 -4.84 7.42
C ILE A 21 0.63 -3.81 6.94
N LYS A 22 1.53 -4.23 6.05
CA LYS A 22 2.45 -3.33 5.35
C LYS A 22 2.12 -3.31 3.86
N VAL A 23 1.93 -2.10 3.34
CA VAL A 23 1.71 -1.85 1.92
C VAL A 23 2.91 -1.09 1.38
N ASP A 24 3.59 -1.68 0.40
CA ASP A 24 4.71 -1.07 -0.29
C ASP A 24 4.22 -0.27 -1.49
N LEU A 25 4.76 0.94 -1.66
CA LEU A 25 4.69 1.68 -2.91
C LEU A 25 5.91 1.35 -3.75
N LEU A 26 5.67 0.86 -4.96
CA LEU A 26 6.71 0.60 -5.94
C LEU A 26 6.71 1.71 -6.99
N GLN A 27 7.88 2.27 -7.27
CA GLN A 27 8.15 3.16 -8.40
C GLN A 27 9.04 2.42 -9.39
N ASN A 28 8.54 2.20 -10.61
CA ASN A 28 9.24 1.43 -11.65
C ASN A 28 9.76 0.07 -11.13
N GLY A 29 8.93 -0.63 -10.36
CA GLY A 29 9.26 -1.94 -9.79
C GLY A 29 10.17 -1.93 -8.56
N LYS A 30 10.59 -0.77 -8.05
CA LYS A 30 11.39 -0.64 -6.83
C LYS A 30 10.57 -0.07 -5.68
N VAL A 31 10.69 -0.67 -4.49
CA VAL A 31 10.06 -0.13 -3.29
C VAL A 31 10.68 1.23 -2.96
N VAL A 32 9.84 2.26 -2.82
CA VAL A 32 10.25 3.64 -2.49
C VAL A 32 9.63 4.17 -1.20
N ASP A 33 8.55 3.55 -0.73
CA ASP A 33 7.90 3.87 0.54
C ASP A 33 7.11 2.64 1.04
N THR A 34 6.88 2.56 2.35
CA THR A 34 6.07 1.52 2.99
C THR A 34 5.13 2.17 4.01
N LYS A 35 3.84 1.84 3.92
CA LYS A 35 2.81 2.27 4.87
C LYS A 35 2.43 1.12 5.77
N GLU A 36 2.44 1.38 7.07
CA GLU A 36 1.73 0.55 8.04
C GLU A 36 0.25 0.95 8.04
N VAL A 37 -0.62 -0.03 7.86
CA VAL A 37 -2.07 0.16 7.76
C VAL A 37 -2.74 -0.67 8.86
N THR A 38 -3.64 -0.05 9.61
CA THR A 38 -4.23 -0.65 10.81
C THR A 38 -5.74 -0.44 10.83
N ALA A 39 -6.43 -1.09 11.78
CA ALA A 39 -7.84 -0.80 12.03
C ALA A 39 -8.08 0.66 12.43
N ALA A 40 -7.13 1.31 13.12
CA ALA A 40 -7.24 2.71 13.53
C ALA A 40 -7.18 3.69 12.34
N SER A 41 -6.53 3.31 11.25
CA SER A 41 -6.56 4.06 9.99
C SER A 41 -7.73 3.66 9.08
N GLU A 42 -8.72 2.94 9.62
CA GLU A 42 -9.83 2.34 8.88
C GLU A 42 -9.36 1.49 7.69
N TRP A 43 -8.20 0.85 7.82
CA TRP A 43 -7.57 0.07 6.76
C TRP A 43 -7.27 0.87 5.47
N LYS A 44 -7.24 2.20 5.54
CA LYS A 44 -6.94 3.10 4.42
C LYS A 44 -5.47 3.52 4.43
N TYR A 45 -4.93 3.74 3.24
CA TYR A 45 -3.60 4.30 3.05
C TYR A 45 -3.56 5.32 1.91
N THR A 46 -2.62 6.26 2.01
CA THR A 46 -2.36 7.27 0.98
C THR A 46 -0.88 7.55 0.90
N PHE A 47 -0.31 7.41 -0.29
CA PHE A 47 0.99 7.91 -0.69
C PHE A 47 0.80 9.22 -1.46
N GLY A 48 1.14 10.34 -0.82
CA GLY A 48 0.95 11.68 -1.36
C GLY A 48 2.23 12.27 -1.96
N LYS A 49 2.09 13.38 -2.69
CA LYS A 49 3.20 14.19 -3.20
C LYS A 49 4.21 13.41 -4.08
N LEU A 50 3.73 12.41 -4.81
CA LEU A 50 4.53 11.61 -5.72
C LEU A 50 4.85 12.41 -6.99
N GLN A 51 6.11 12.38 -7.41
CA GLN A 51 6.54 12.95 -8.69
C GLN A 51 5.94 12.13 -9.83
N ALA A 52 5.44 12.80 -10.87
CA ALA A 52 4.84 12.11 -12.01
C ALA A 52 5.91 11.66 -13.04
N TYR A 53 7.02 12.37 -13.13
CA TYR A 53 8.07 12.17 -14.12
C TYR A 53 9.46 12.23 -13.48
N ASP A 54 10.44 11.57 -14.11
CA ASP A 54 11.85 11.69 -13.76
C ASP A 54 12.49 12.97 -14.34
N ALA A 55 13.80 13.14 -14.11
CA ALA A 55 14.55 14.30 -14.57
C ALA A 55 14.63 14.43 -16.11
N ASN A 56 14.38 13.33 -16.84
CA ASN A 56 14.37 13.30 -18.31
C ASN A 56 12.96 13.46 -18.89
N GLY A 57 11.94 13.64 -18.03
CA GLY A 57 10.55 13.75 -18.45
C GLY A 57 9.86 12.41 -18.72
N VAL A 58 10.45 11.27 -18.31
CA VAL A 58 9.84 9.95 -18.46
C VAL A 58 8.88 9.71 -17.28
N ALA A 59 7.66 9.26 -17.57
CA ALA A 59 6.63 9.03 -16.55
C ALA A 59 7.02 7.88 -15.61
N TYR A 60 6.83 8.09 -14.31
CA TYR A 60 6.95 7.01 -13.32
C TYR A 60 5.72 6.11 -13.36
N LYS A 61 5.94 4.80 -13.35
CA LYS A 61 4.92 3.81 -13.07
C LYS A 61 4.88 3.56 -11.57
N TYR A 62 3.72 3.76 -10.95
CA TYR A 62 3.49 3.44 -9.55
C TYR A 62 2.57 2.23 -9.40
N GLU A 63 2.93 1.33 -8.49
CA GLU A 63 2.17 0.14 -8.13
C GLU A 63 2.16 0.00 -6.60
N VAL A 64 1.16 -0.68 -6.08
CA VAL A 64 1.08 -1.02 -4.65
C VAL A 64 1.17 -2.53 -4.49
N LYS A 65 1.88 -2.97 -3.46
CA LYS A 65 1.99 -4.39 -3.12
C LYS A 65 1.82 -4.56 -1.61
N GLU A 66 0.89 -5.42 -1.21
CA GLU A 66 0.81 -5.85 0.17
C GLU A 66 1.93 -6.85 0.46
N GLN A 67 2.60 -6.68 1.60
CA GLN A 67 3.55 -7.67 2.11
C GLN A 67 2.78 -8.90 2.64
N PRO A 68 3.37 -10.12 2.58
CA PRO A 68 2.68 -11.32 3.03
C PRO A 68 2.06 -11.17 4.41
N VAL A 69 0.78 -11.46 4.52
CA VAL A 69 0.03 -11.45 5.77
C VAL A 69 -0.21 -12.89 6.20
N ALA A 70 0.29 -13.29 7.37
CA ALA A 70 0.13 -14.64 7.85
C ALA A 70 -1.37 -15.02 7.93
N GLY A 71 -1.74 -16.15 7.33
CA GLY A 71 -3.13 -16.64 7.29
C GLY A 71 -3.98 -16.12 6.12
N TYR A 72 -3.42 -15.30 5.22
CA TYR A 72 -4.14 -14.75 4.06
C TYR A 72 -3.33 -14.94 2.78
N GLU A 73 -4.04 -15.25 1.68
CA GLU A 73 -3.51 -15.38 0.31
C GLU A 73 -3.91 -14.19 -0.56
#